data_AF-A0A1G5HC17-F1
#
_entry.id   AF-A0A1G5HC17-F1
#
_cell.length_a   1.000
_cell.length_b   1.000
_cell.length_c   1.000
_cell.angle_alpha   90.00
_cell.angle_beta   90.00
_cell.angle_gamma   90.00
#
_symmetry.space_group_name_H-M   'P 1'
#
loop_
_entity.id
_entity.type
_entity.pdbx_description
1 polymer ?
#
loop_
_entity_poly.entity_id
_entity_poly.type
_entity_poly.pdbx_seq_one_letter_code
_entity_poly.pdbx_strand_id
1 'polypeptide(L)'
;MPDDPLMWWHAAASARSTEVWAGIAAGMIYVYHKSPLARSGRIAEAAVSGLLAYSAGSWAAEFAGVTEPVAVILVSSVGYLVLDLTRSIVADREILKDIISRKLGGGGNG
;
A
#
# COMPACT_ATOMS: atom_id res chain seq x y z
N MET A 1 -19.03 29.62 -4.46
CA MET A 1 -17.58 29.86 -4.36
C MET A 1 -16.91 28.50 -4.25
N PRO A 2 -16.47 27.89 -5.36
CA PRO A 2 -15.90 26.55 -5.38
C PRO A 2 -14.38 26.61 -5.60
N ASP A 3 -13.63 27.28 -4.73
CA ASP A 3 -12.16 27.36 -4.84
C ASP A 3 -11.49 27.19 -3.46
N ASP A 4 -12.02 26.29 -2.63
CA ASP A 4 -11.29 25.87 -1.43
C ASP A 4 -10.36 24.69 -1.81
N PRO A 5 -9.03 24.91 -1.91
CA PRO A 5 -8.08 23.88 -2.32
C PRO A 5 -8.00 22.70 -1.35
N LEU A 6 -8.66 22.78 -0.18
CA LEU A 6 -8.73 21.72 0.81
C LEU A 6 -10.03 20.90 0.74
N MET A 7 -10.98 21.25 -0.13
CA MET A 7 -12.30 20.60 -0.18
C MET A 7 -12.20 19.08 -0.45
N TRP A 8 -11.25 18.66 -1.29
CA TRP A 8 -10.98 17.24 -1.56
C TRP A 8 -10.43 16.51 -0.33
N TRP A 9 -9.65 17.20 0.51
CA TRP A 9 -9.10 16.65 1.75
C TRP A 9 -10.20 16.49 2.80
N HIS A 10 -11.08 17.48 2.95
CA HIS A 10 -12.25 17.37 3.83
C HIS A 10 -13.19 16.24 3.40
N ALA A 11 -13.41 16.08 2.09
CA ALA A 11 -14.19 14.97 1.54
C ALA A 11 -13.53 13.62 1.84
N ALA A 12 -12.21 13.49 1.69
CA ALA A 12 -11.48 12.26 1.99
C ALA A 12 -11.46 11.96 3.51
N ALA A 13 -11.24 12.98 4.35
CA ALA A 13 -11.19 12.84 5.80
C ALA A 13 -12.55 12.43 6.39
N SER A 14 -13.66 12.95 5.85
CA SER A 14 -15.02 12.63 6.28
C SER A 14 -15.60 11.35 5.67
N ALA A 15 -14.94 10.76 4.66
CA ALA A 15 -15.42 9.54 4.01
C ALA A 15 -15.29 8.27 4.86
N ARG A 16 -14.46 8.29 5.91
CA ARG A 16 -14.19 7.14 6.79
C ARG A 16 -14.36 7.52 8.25
N SER A 17 -14.73 6.55 9.09
CA SER A 17 -14.85 6.77 10.52
C SER A 17 -13.51 7.07 11.18
N THR A 18 -13.53 7.75 12.33
CA THR A 18 -12.32 8.09 13.09
C THR A 18 -11.53 6.86 13.51
N GLU A 19 -12.20 5.73 13.75
CA GLU A 19 -11.57 4.45 14.09
C GLU A 19 -10.78 3.86 12.92
N VAL A 20 -11.27 4.02 11.69
CA VAL A 20 -10.55 3.59 10.48
C VAL A 20 -9.28 4.40 10.32
N TRP A 21 -9.33 5.71 10.51
CA TRP A 21 -8.13 6.57 10.49
C TRP A 21 -7.12 6.21 11.58
N ALA A 22 -7.59 5.87 12.79
CA ALA A 22 -6.72 5.37 13.85
C ALA A 22 -6.04 4.04 13.45
N GLY A 23 -6.77 3.15 12.76
CA GLY A 23 -6.22 1.90 12.22
C GLY A 23 -5.15 2.14 11.14
N ILE A 24 -5.40 3.06 10.20
CA ILE A 24 -4.41 3.48 9.19
C ILE A 24 -3.15 4.02 9.87
N ALA A 25 -3.30 4.94 10.81
CA ALA A 25 -2.19 5.55 11.52
C ALA A 25 -1.36 4.51 12.29
N ALA A 26 -2.02 3.58 12.99
CA ALA A 26 -1.35 2.48 13.69
C ALA A 26 -0.55 1.59 12.72
N GLY A 27 -1.16 1.23 11.59
CA GLY A 27 -0.51 0.47 10.52
C GLY A 27 0.71 1.20 9.95
N MET A 28 0.59 2.50 9.65
CA MET A 28 1.69 3.32 9.16
C MET A 28 2.85 3.42 10.16
N ILE A 29 2.56 3.60 11.46
CA ILE A 29 3.58 3.66 12.51
C ILE A 29 4.34 2.33 12.61
N TYR A 30 3.62 1.21 12.51
CA TYR A 30 4.20 -0.12 12.49
C TYR A 30 5.14 -0.31 11.29
N VAL A 31 4.66 0.01 10.07
CA VAL A 31 5.48 -0.08 8.85
C VAL A 31 6.71 0.81 8.94
N TYR A 32 6.56 2.05 9.43
CA TYR A 32 7.68 2.97 9.62
C TYR A 32 8.77 2.41 10.54
N HIS A 33 8.39 1.73 11.63
CA HIS A 33 9.33 1.10 12.55
C HIS A 33 9.98 -0.15 11.98
N LYS A 34 9.24 -0.92 11.18
CA LYS A 34 9.73 -2.18 10.63
C LYS A 34 10.62 -1.99 9.40
N SER A 35 10.41 -0.92 8.65
CA SER A 35 11.12 -0.65 7.40
C SER A 35 12.64 -0.50 7.59
N PRO A 36 13.46 -1.26 6.82
CA PRO A 36 14.92 -1.15 6.86
C PRO A 36 15.47 0.07 6.08
N LEU A 37 14.60 0.88 5.46
CA LEU A 37 15.00 2.01 4.61
C LEU A 37 15.63 3.18 5.39
N ALA A 38 16.26 4.10 4.66
CA ALA A 38 16.59 5.43 5.18
C ALA A 38 15.32 6.23 5.52
N ARG A 39 15.43 7.27 6.36
CA ARG A 39 14.28 7.99 6.94
C ARG A 39 13.23 8.41 5.91
N SER A 40 13.64 8.91 4.75
CA SER A 40 12.73 9.29 3.65
C SER A 40 12.02 8.10 3.02
N GLY A 41 12.73 6.98 2.82
CA GLY A 41 12.16 5.74 2.31
C GLY A 41 11.15 5.12 3.27
N ARG A 42 11.39 5.19 4.59
CA ARG A 42 10.43 4.71 5.60
C ARG A 42 9.12 5.50 5.57
N ILE A 43 9.21 6.83 5.38
CA ILE A 43 8.03 7.69 5.26
C ILE A 43 7.24 7.33 4.00
N ALA A 44 7.94 7.16 2.86
CA ALA A 44 7.29 6.78 1.61
C ALA A 44 6.60 5.41 1.71
N GLU A 45 7.27 4.42 2.31
CA GLU A 45 6.72 3.07 2.47
C GLU A 45 5.52 3.03 3.42
N ALA A 46 5.58 3.78 4.53
CA ALA A 46 4.44 3.95 5.42
C ALA A 46 3.27 4.67 4.72
N ALA A 47 3.54 5.75 3.97
CA ALA A 47 2.52 6.49 3.24
C ALA A 47 1.83 5.63 2.17
N VAL A 48 2.59 4.86 1.38
CA VAL A 48 2.03 3.94 0.38
C VAL A 48 1.21 2.84 1.05
N SER A 49 1.71 2.27 2.15
CA SER A 49 0.97 1.23 2.91
C SER A 49 -0.34 1.77 3.49
N GLY A 50 -0.32 3.00 4.02
CA GLY A 50 -1.52 3.67 4.51
C GLY A 50 -2.54 3.99 3.42
N LEU A 51 -2.08 4.41 2.24
CA LEU A 51 -2.95 4.65 1.07
C LEU A 51 -3.58 3.36 0.53
N LEU A 52 -2.83 2.26 0.53
CA LEU A 52 -3.36 0.93 0.19
C LEU A 52 -4.42 0.49 1.20
N ALA A 53 -4.20 0.74 2.49
CA ALA A 53 -5.18 0.43 3.52
C ALA A 53 -6.44 1.30 3.43
N TYR A 54 -6.30 2.59 3.08
CA TYR A 54 -7.44 3.48 2.84
C TYR A 54 -8.29 3.03 1.64
N SER A 55 -7.65 2.58 0.55
CA SER A 55 -8.34 2.18 -0.68
C SER A 55 -8.94 0.78 -0.60
N ALA A 56 -8.22 -0.19 -0.04
CA ALA A 56 -8.64 -1.59 0.01
C ALA A 56 -9.30 -1.99 1.33
N GLY A 57 -9.30 -1.12 2.34
CA GLY A 57 -9.75 -1.42 3.71
C GLY A 57 -11.17 -1.97 3.81
N SER A 58 -12.13 -1.31 3.14
CA SER A 58 -13.54 -1.77 3.16
C SER A 58 -13.75 -3.08 2.42
N TRP A 59 -13.11 -3.26 1.27
CA TRP A 59 -13.17 -4.52 0.54
C TRP A 59 -12.55 -5.67 1.33
N ALA A 60 -11.40 -5.42 1.99
CA ALA A 60 -10.75 -6.41 2.84
C ALA A 60 -11.60 -6.75 4.09
N ALA A 61 -12.31 -5.78 4.65
CA ALA A 61 -13.22 -5.98 5.77
C ALA A 61 -14.39 -6.89 5.39
N GLU A 62 -15.03 -6.60 4.25
CA GLU A 62 -16.11 -7.42 3.70
C GLU A 62 -15.64 -8.84 3.36
N PHE A 63 -14.47 -8.96 2.73
CA PHE A 63 -13.91 -10.25 2.34
C PHE A 63 -13.53 -11.12 3.55
N ALA A 64 -12.91 -10.53 4.58
CA ALA A 64 -12.46 -11.25 5.76
C ALA A 64 -13.54 -11.41 6.84
N GLY A 65 -14.70 -10.76 6.69
CA GLY A 65 -15.78 -10.78 7.69
C GLY A 65 -15.38 -10.14 9.02
N VAL A 66 -14.44 -9.19 9.00
CA VAL A 66 -13.95 -8.48 10.19
C VAL A 66 -14.35 -7.02 10.16
N THR A 67 -14.20 -6.33 11.29
CA THR A 67 -14.46 -4.90 11.36
C THR A 67 -13.42 -4.12 10.55
N GLU A 68 -13.87 -3.05 9.89
CA GLU A 68 -13.03 -2.23 8.99
C GLU A 68 -11.73 -1.72 9.65
N PRO A 69 -11.72 -1.26 10.92
CA PRO A 69 -10.49 -0.85 11.58
C PRO A 69 -9.45 -1.98 11.70
N VAL A 70 -9.90 -3.21 11.93
CA VAL A 70 -9.02 -4.40 12.01
C VAL A 70 -8.49 -4.76 10.63
N ALA A 71 -9.37 -4.76 9.61
CA ALA A 71 -8.97 -5.03 8.23
C ALA A 71 -7.89 -4.05 7.75
N VAL A 72 -8.05 -2.77 8.04
CA VAL A 72 -7.13 -1.70 7.64
C VAL A 72 -5.74 -1.86 8.29
N ILE A 73 -5.67 -2.26 9.56
CA ILE A 73 -4.39 -2.57 10.23
C ILE A 73 -3.69 -3.75 9.54
N LEU A 74 -4.46 -4.81 9.23
CA LEU A 74 -3.95 -6.00 8.55
C LEU A 74 -3.48 -5.67 7.14
N VAL A 75 -4.27 -4.92 6.36
CA VAL A 75 -3.92 -4.49 5.00
C VAL A 75 -2.71 -3.58 5.00
N SER A 76 -2.59 -2.66 5.96
CA SER A 76 -1.37 -1.84 6.10
C SER A 76 -0.13 -2.71 6.33
N SER A 77 -0.26 -3.75 7.17
CA SER A 77 0.84 -4.67 7.50
C SER A 77 1.18 -5.62 6.36
N VAL A 78 0.19 -6.10 5.63
CA VAL A 78 0.35 -6.94 4.43
C VAL A 78 0.86 -6.11 3.25
N GLY A 79 0.44 -4.86 3.13
CA GLY A 79 0.93 -3.90 2.13
C GLY A 79 2.44 -3.71 2.22
N TYR A 80 2.98 -3.66 3.43
CA TYR A 80 4.43 -3.69 3.65
C TYR A 80 5.09 -4.96 3.11
N LEU A 81 4.53 -6.14 3.38
CA LEU A 81 5.09 -7.40 2.86
C LEU A 81 5.06 -7.46 1.32
N VAL A 82 4.00 -6.93 0.70
CA VAL A 82 3.90 -6.84 -0.76
C VAL A 82 4.92 -5.85 -1.33
N LEU A 83 5.13 -4.71 -0.68
CA LEU A 83 6.13 -3.73 -1.08
C LEU A 83 7.55 -4.29 -0.94
N ASP A 84 7.83 -4.98 0.16
CA ASP A 84 9.13 -5.61 0.40
C ASP A 84 9.40 -6.73 -0.63
N LEU A 85 8.40 -7.57 -0.91
CA LEU A 85 8.48 -8.59 -1.96
C LEU A 85 8.70 -7.96 -3.35
N THR A 86 7.92 -6.94 -3.70
CA THR A 86 8.05 -6.24 -4.99
C THR A 86 9.43 -5.62 -5.12
N ARG A 87 9.94 -5.02 -4.05
CA ARG A 87 11.26 -4.44 -4.04
C ARG A 87 12.35 -5.49 -4.14
N SER A 88 12.21 -6.63 -3.46
CA SER A 88 13.13 -7.76 -3.59
C SER A 88 13.20 -8.25 -5.03
N ILE A 89 12.05 -8.39 -5.70
CA ILE A 89 11.98 -8.77 -7.12
C ILE A 89 12.62 -7.69 -8.02
N VAL A 90 12.39 -6.40 -7.75
CA VAL A 90 12.96 -5.30 -8.55
C VAL A 90 14.46 -5.13 -8.33
N ALA A 91 14.94 -5.33 -7.11
CA ALA A 91 16.35 -5.32 -6.79
C ALA A 91 17.09 -6.45 -7.52
N ASP A 92 16.40 -7.57 -7.73
CA ASP A 92 16.89 -8.71 -8.49
C ASP A 92 16.73 -8.48 -10.01
N ARG A 93 17.57 -7.58 -10.53
CA ARG A 93 17.58 -7.19 -11.95
C ARG A 93 17.78 -8.38 -12.89
N GLU A 94 18.42 -9.44 -12.41
CA GLU A 94 18.64 -10.68 -13.16
C GLU A 94 17.33 -11.44 -13.34
N ILE A 95 16.53 -11.60 -12.27
CA ILE A 95 15.18 -12.18 -12.35
C ILE A 95 14.28 -11.36 -13.27
N LEU A 96 14.35 -10.03 -13.20
CA LEU A 96 13.55 -9.16 -14.06
C LEU A 96 13.91 -9.33 -15.55
N LYS A 97 15.20 -9.40 -15.86
CA LYS A 97 15.69 -9.68 -17.22
C LYS A 97 15.23 -11.05 -17.70
N ASP A 98 15.25 -12.06 -16.85
CA ASP A 98 14.81 -13.42 -17.18
C ASP A 98 13.31 -13.47 -17.47
N ILE A 99 12.47 -12.82 -16.66
CA ILE A 99 11.02 -12.73 -16.87
C ILE A 99 10.71 -11.99 -18.17
N ILE A 100 11.35 -10.83 -18.38
CA ILE A 100 11.17 -10.01 -19.58
C ILE A 100 11.65 -10.77 -20.82
N SER A 101 12.80 -11.45 -20.75
CA SER A 101 13.37 -12.23 -21.86
C SER A 101 12.51 -13.46 -22.19
N ARG A 102 11.96 -14.15 -21.18
CA ARG A 102 11.03 -15.27 -21.40
C ARG A 102 9.70 -14.82 -22.00
N LYS A 103 9.23 -13.61 -21.66
CA LYS A 103 7.95 -13.07 -22.15
C LYS A 103 8.07 -12.41 -23.53
N LEU A 104 9.21 -11.82 -23.87
CA LEU A 104 9.48 -11.22 -25.20
C LEU A 104 10.11 -12.22 -26.19
N GLY A 105 10.81 -13.25 -25.72
CA GLY A 105 11.46 -14.25 -26.55
C GLY A 105 10.52 -15.30 -27.17
N GLY A 106 9.22 -15.28 -26.84
CA GLY A 106 8.22 -16.24 -27.35
C GLY A 106 7.62 -15.88 -28.72
N GLY A 107 8.06 -14.79 -29.37
CA GLY A 107 7.42 -14.25 -30.58
C GLY A 107 8.26 -14.25 -31.86
N GLY A 108 9.40 -14.95 -31.90
CA GLY A 108 10.29 -14.93 -33.06
C GLY A 108 10.86 -16.29 -33.39
N ASN A 109 10.01 -17.20 -33.89
CA ASN A 109 10.36 -18.27 -34.84
C ASN A 109 9.10 -19.03 -35.24
N GLY A 110 8.52 -18.60 -36.36
CA GLY A 110 7.44 -19.22 -37.11
C GLY A 110 7.35 -18.55 -38.47
#